data_AF-A0A1E2VBZ5-F1
#
_entry.id   AF-A0A1E2VBZ5-F1
#
_cell.length_a   1.000
_cell.length_b   1.000
_cell.length_c   1.000
_cell.angle_alpha   90.00
_cell.angle_beta   90.00
_cell.angle_gamma   90.00
#
_symmetry.space_group_name_H-M   'P 1'
#
loop_
_entity.id
_entity.type
_entity.pdbx_description
1 polymer ?
#
loop_
_entity_poly.entity_id
_entity_poly.type
_entity_poly.pdbx_seq_one_letter_code
_entity_poly.pdbx_strand_id
1 'polypeptide(L)'
;MLSQVERYAVLSAMGTRWWVPRYQLPAAQPSMRCDWPVPEAESRHGAEAAMAAAGVFVSPEHTETVSAAEDFQNTPPSTDDVQDHSRLAVAPEDGHEPAVETVEEVRPMAVEVWAMNNRWLWVVELDQPGLAHDPQRLTLLSAIARALHPQRIGLVAQYTLSWPVEGVPVLRGDQRELADALTAYLTGPQFSPFEPPGVMAFGERLGRLLDQDRLGRPCFSGPSLSELLSSPDAKAQLWQHAQQGLSAAFAANEVVMEA
;
A
#
# COMPACT_ATOMS: atom_id res chain seq x y z
N MET A 1 -2.09 -32.65 10.64
CA MET A 1 -2.66 -31.38 11.14
C MET A 1 -2.40 -31.31 12.63
N LEU A 2 -1.66 -30.31 13.12
CA LEU A 2 -1.38 -30.17 14.55
C LEU A 2 -2.68 -29.86 15.31
N SER A 3 -2.84 -30.49 16.48
CA SER A 3 -3.93 -30.14 17.39
C SER A 3 -3.85 -28.67 17.80
N GLN A 4 -4.96 -28.10 18.26
CA GLN A 4 -5.00 -26.70 18.70
C GLN A 4 -4.03 -26.44 19.87
N VAL A 5 -3.81 -27.45 20.72
CA VAL A 5 -2.88 -27.40 21.86
C VAL A 5 -1.42 -27.40 21.39
N GLU A 6 -1.08 -28.23 20.42
CA GLU A 6 0.29 -28.28 19.87
C GLU A 6 0.63 -27.00 19.10
N ARG A 7 -0.34 -26.45 18.36
CA ARG A 7 -0.18 -25.13 17.73
C ARG A 7 0.11 -24.04 18.76
N TYR A 8 -0.61 -24.03 19.88
CA TYR A 8 -0.38 -23.06 20.96
C TYR A 8 1.04 -23.18 21.54
N ALA A 9 1.52 -24.39 21.80
CA ALA A 9 2.85 -24.61 22.35
C ALA A 9 3.96 -24.09 21.41
N VAL A 10 3.84 -24.39 20.11
CA VAL A 10 4.79 -23.95 19.09
C VAL A 10 4.81 -22.42 18.96
N LEU A 11 3.64 -21.78 18.93
CA LEU A 11 3.51 -20.33 18.77
C LEU A 11 3.97 -19.56 20.01
N SER A 12 3.71 -20.09 21.21
CA SER A 12 4.21 -19.53 22.47
C SER A 12 5.75 -19.59 22.55
N ALA A 13 6.35 -20.71 22.09
CA ALA A 13 7.81 -20.85 22.03
C ALA A 13 8.48 -19.85 21.07
N MET A 14 7.77 -19.35 20.05
CA MET A 14 8.25 -18.31 19.13
C MET A 14 8.04 -16.89 19.66
N GLY A 15 7.58 -16.74 20.91
CA GLY A 15 7.38 -15.43 21.55
C GLY A 15 6.18 -14.64 21.02
N THR A 16 5.34 -15.24 20.17
CA THR A 16 4.18 -14.57 19.59
C THR A 16 3.05 -14.56 20.61
N ARG A 17 2.68 -13.38 21.12
CA ARG A 17 1.48 -13.23 21.96
C ARG A 17 0.25 -13.16 21.06
N TRP A 18 -0.57 -14.21 21.11
CA TRP A 18 -1.79 -14.27 20.31
C TRP A 18 -2.91 -13.46 20.94
N TRP A 19 -3.67 -12.78 20.08
CA TRP A 19 -4.93 -12.16 20.46
C TRP A 19 -6.00 -13.25 20.52
N VAL A 20 -6.49 -13.55 21.73
CA VAL A 20 -7.62 -14.47 21.91
C VAL A 20 -8.88 -13.61 22.05
N PRO A 21 -9.93 -13.87 21.26
CA PRO A 21 -11.21 -13.16 21.43
C PRO A 21 -11.72 -13.40 22.86
N ARG A 22 -11.98 -12.31 23.58
CA ARG A 22 -12.56 -12.39 24.92
C ARG A 22 -14.03 -12.74 24.78
N TYR A 23 -14.33 -14.03 24.93
CA TYR A 23 -15.72 -14.48 25.01
C TYR A 23 -16.30 -14.03 26.35
N GLN A 24 -17.33 -13.17 26.33
CA GLN A 24 -18.07 -12.82 27.53
C GLN A 24 -19.02 -13.95 27.87
N LEU A 25 -18.85 -14.54 29.06
CA LEU A 25 -19.80 -15.53 29.56
C LEU A 25 -21.13 -14.83 29.89
N PRO A 26 -22.29 -15.39 29.53
CA PRO A 26 -23.60 -14.74 29.68
C PRO A 26 -24.00 -14.46 31.15
N ALA A 27 -23.30 -15.02 32.13
CA ALA A 27 -23.49 -14.77 33.56
C ALA A 27 -22.25 -14.17 34.24
N ALA A 28 -21.27 -13.68 33.47
CA ALA A 28 -20.12 -13.00 34.05
C ALA A 28 -20.59 -11.68 34.69
N GLN A 29 -20.30 -11.52 35.99
CA GLN A 29 -20.51 -10.22 36.62
C GLN A 29 -19.58 -9.18 36.02
N PRO A 30 -20.03 -7.92 35.87
CA PRO A 30 -19.18 -6.86 35.37
C PRO A 30 -17.94 -6.74 36.26
N SER A 31 -16.75 -6.72 35.66
CA SER A 31 -15.51 -6.54 36.41
C SER A 31 -15.57 -5.20 37.14
N MET A 32 -15.35 -5.22 38.45
CA MET A 32 -15.25 -3.99 39.23
C MET A 32 -14.09 -3.16 38.69
N ARG A 33 -14.33 -1.86 38.49
CA ARG A 33 -13.33 -0.91 38.01
C ARG A 33 -12.22 -0.84 39.06
N CYS A 34 -11.01 -1.29 38.72
CA CYS A 34 -9.85 -1.06 39.55
C CYS A 34 -9.46 0.42 39.46
N ASP A 35 -9.29 1.09 40.60
CA ASP A 35 -8.65 2.40 40.66
C ASP A 35 -7.17 2.21 40.37
N TRP A 36 -6.79 2.53 39.13
CA TRP A 36 -5.39 2.52 38.73
C TRP A 36 -4.68 3.69 39.42
N PRO A 37 -3.52 3.46 40.07
CA PRO A 37 -2.78 4.55 40.67
C PRO A 37 -2.40 5.55 39.57
N VAL A 38 -2.72 6.83 39.81
CA VAL A 38 -2.29 7.92 38.94
C VAL A 38 -0.77 7.96 38.99
N PRO A 39 -0.05 7.82 37.86
CA PRO A 39 1.40 7.89 37.88
C PRO A 39 1.83 9.26 38.42
N GLU A 40 2.68 9.25 39.46
CA GLU A 40 3.30 10.45 39.99
C GLU A 40 4.07 11.14 38.86
N ALA A 41 3.82 12.43 38.68
CA ALA A 41 4.53 13.25 37.70
C ALA A 41 5.98 13.44 38.17
N GLU A 42 6.84 12.46 37.87
CA GLU A 42 8.28 12.65 37.99
C GLU A 42 8.70 13.86 37.16
N SER A 43 9.54 14.69 37.78
CA SER A 43 9.99 16.00 37.33
C SER A 43 10.28 16.06 35.82
N ARG A 44 9.60 17.01 35.15
CA ARG A 44 9.64 17.33 33.71
C ARG A 44 10.98 17.89 33.22
N HIS A 45 12.12 17.28 33.55
CA HIS A 45 13.42 17.67 32.97
C HIS A 45 13.93 16.70 31.90
N GLY A 46 13.30 15.52 31.72
CA GLY A 46 13.55 14.66 30.56
C GLY A 46 12.58 14.87 29.39
N ALA A 47 11.32 15.24 29.70
CA ALA A 47 10.26 15.32 28.69
C ALA A 47 10.32 16.60 27.82
N GLU A 48 10.81 17.73 28.34
CA GLU A 48 10.98 18.95 27.51
C GLU A 48 12.11 18.79 26.48
N ALA A 49 13.18 18.04 26.80
CA ALA A 49 14.22 17.71 25.84
C ALA A 49 13.72 16.76 24.73
N ALA A 50 12.73 15.91 25.02
CA ALA A 50 12.11 15.02 24.04
C ALA A 50 10.96 15.69 23.26
N MET A 51 10.20 16.60 23.87
CA MET A 51 9.08 17.31 23.22
C MET A 51 9.55 18.47 22.32
N ALA A 52 10.73 19.04 22.55
CA ALA A 52 11.37 19.92 21.57
C ALA A 52 11.76 19.16 20.27
N ALA A 53 11.94 17.83 20.34
CA ALA A 53 12.25 17.00 19.18
C ALA A 53 11.01 16.45 18.45
N ALA A 54 9.85 16.44 19.08
CA ALA A 54 8.63 15.83 18.56
C ALA A 54 7.43 16.77 18.76
N GLY A 55 7.47 17.94 18.11
CA GLY A 55 6.44 18.97 18.26
C GLY A 55 5.08 18.55 17.71
N VAL A 56 4.28 17.84 18.49
CA VAL A 56 2.84 17.67 18.22
C VAL A 56 2.06 17.99 19.49
N PHE A 57 1.32 19.09 19.40
CA PHE A 57 0.18 19.40 20.27
C PHE A 57 -0.98 18.50 19.88
N VAL A 58 -1.60 17.85 20.85
CA VAL A 58 -3.01 17.45 20.77
C VAL A 58 -3.66 17.79 22.11
N SER A 59 -4.67 18.65 22.07
CA SER A 59 -5.73 18.64 23.09
C SER A 59 -7.04 18.18 22.43
N PRO A 60 -7.87 17.43 23.17
CA PRO A 60 -9.08 16.78 22.66
C PRO A 60 -10.35 17.55 23.02
N GLU A 61 -11.46 17.29 22.30
CA GLU A 61 -12.85 17.36 22.79
C GLU A 61 -13.80 16.79 21.70
N HIS A 62 -14.34 15.57 21.89
CA HIS A 62 -15.77 15.27 22.16
C HIS A 62 -16.76 15.84 21.12
N THR A 63 -17.63 15.07 20.46
CA THR A 63 -18.81 14.41 21.08
C THR A 63 -19.49 13.46 20.09
N GLU A 64 -20.05 12.36 20.61
CA GLU A 64 -20.91 11.37 19.96
C GLU A 64 -22.19 11.95 19.35
N THR A 65 -22.71 11.34 18.27
CA THR A 65 -24.18 11.15 18.13
C THR A 65 -24.49 9.92 17.25
N VAL A 66 -25.42 9.10 17.75
CA VAL A 66 -25.96 7.86 17.18
C VAL A 66 -27.22 8.16 16.35
N SER A 67 -27.37 7.53 15.18
CA SER A 67 -28.65 7.25 14.47
C SER A 67 -28.32 6.54 13.15
N ALA A 68 -29.11 5.66 12.55
CA ALA A 68 -30.27 4.84 12.90
C ALA A 68 -30.40 3.83 11.72
N ALA A 69 -30.99 2.68 11.97
CA ALA A 69 -31.20 1.61 10.99
C ALA A 69 -32.22 1.96 9.91
N GLU A 70 -32.09 1.35 8.72
CA GLU A 70 -33.12 0.99 7.71
C GLU A 70 -32.39 0.55 6.42
N ASP A 71 -32.86 -0.31 5.54
CA ASP A 71 -33.69 -1.52 5.55
C ASP A 71 -33.43 -2.19 4.17
N PHE A 72 -33.59 -3.50 4.10
CA PHE A 72 -33.35 -4.33 2.93
C PHE A 72 -34.38 -4.07 1.81
N GLN A 73 -33.95 -3.94 0.55
CA GLN A 73 -34.78 -4.37 -0.59
C GLN A 73 -33.96 -5.08 -1.69
N ASN A 74 -34.09 -6.40 -1.69
CA ASN A 74 -33.87 -7.32 -2.80
C ASN A 74 -34.92 -7.10 -3.89
N THR A 75 -34.54 -7.18 -5.17
CA THR A 75 -35.43 -7.68 -6.25
C THR A 75 -34.61 -8.26 -7.41
N PRO A 76 -35.08 -9.34 -8.10
CA PRO A 76 -34.26 -10.36 -8.75
C PRO A 76 -34.27 -10.24 -10.31
N PRO A 77 -33.68 -11.19 -11.09
CA PRO A 77 -33.21 -10.99 -12.45
C PRO A 77 -34.28 -11.25 -13.53
N SER A 78 -34.07 -10.68 -14.72
CA SER A 78 -34.81 -11.06 -15.94
C SER A 78 -33.92 -11.89 -16.85
N THR A 79 -34.47 -13.04 -17.23
CA THR A 79 -34.00 -14.02 -18.21
C THR A 79 -34.74 -13.80 -19.54
N ASP A 80 -34.27 -14.49 -20.58
CA ASP A 80 -34.77 -14.60 -21.98
C ASP A 80 -34.12 -13.59 -22.94
N ASP A 81 -33.59 -13.96 -24.12
CA ASP A 81 -33.92 -15.09 -24.99
C ASP A 81 -32.76 -15.47 -25.92
N VAL A 82 -32.89 -16.66 -26.50
CA VAL A 82 -32.01 -17.48 -27.33
C VAL A 82 -32.02 -17.07 -28.81
N GLN A 83 -30.89 -17.26 -29.52
CA GLN A 83 -30.75 -17.77 -30.91
C GLN A 83 -29.29 -17.57 -31.39
N ASP A 84 -28.42 -18.57 -31.36
CA ASP A 84 -28.20 -19.64 -32.35
C ASP A 84 -28.19 -19.20 -33.83
N HIS A 85 -26.99 -19.03 -34.38
CA HIS A 85 -26.68 -19.37 -35.77
C HIS A 85 -25.25 -19.89 -35.89
N SER A 86 -25.13 -21.22 -35.88
CA SER A 86 -24.04 -21.94 -36.52
C SER A 86 -23.91 -21.54 -38.00
N ARG A 87 -22.69 -21.21 -38.46
CA ARG A 87 -22.25 -21.58 -39.81
C ARG A 87 -20.73 -21.66 -39.95
N LEU A 88 -20.31 -22.87 -40.31
CA LEU A 88 -18.96 -23.34 -40.62
C LEU A 88 -18.39 -22.75 -41.91
N ALA A 89 -17.05 -22.83 -41.95
CA ALA A 89 -16.14 -22.98 -43.10
C ALA A 89 -15.64 -21.71 -43.78
N VAL A 90 -14.33 -21.44 -43.66
CA VAL A 90 -13.34 -21.62 -44.75
C VAL A 90 -11.99 -22.03 -44.12
N ALA A 91 -11.31 -22.98 -44.78
CA ALA A 91 -10.02 -23.58 -44.44
C ALA A 91 -8.83 -22.74 -44.99
N PRO A 92 -7.60 -23.27 -45.17
CA PRO A 92 -6.47 -22.99 -44.28
C PRO A 92 -5.27 -22.32 -45.02
N GLU A 93 -4.22 -22.08 -44.24
CA GLU A 93 -2.83 -21.83 -44.66
C GLU A 93 -2.50 -20.49 -45.32
N ASP A 94 -1.94 -19.57 -44.53
CA ASP A 94 -0.71 -18.93 -44.93
C ASP A 94 0.20 -18.75 -43.71
N GLY A 95 1.44 -19.22 -43.87
CA GLY A 95 2.45 -19.33 -42.82
C GLY A 95 2.85 -17.96 -42.29
N HIS A 96 2.36 -17.63 -41.10
CA HIS A 96 3.08 -16.78 -40.18
C HIS A 96 3.63 -17.70 -39.10
N GLU A 97 4.92 -18.04 -39.20
CA GLU A 97 5.67 -18.53 -38.05
C GLU A 97 5.43 -17.55 -36.90
N PRO A 98 4.80 -17.96 -35.78
CA PRO A 98 4.81 -17.09 -34.62
C PRO A 98 6.26 -16.98 -34.20
N ALA A 99 6.80 -15.77 -34.28
CA ALA A 99 8.03 -15.42 -33.59
C ALA A 99 7.88 -15.96 -32.17
N VAL A 100 8.76 -16.89 -31.80
CA VAL A 100 8.82 -17.43 -30.45
C VAL A 100 9.22 -16.26 -29.57
N GLU A 101 8.22 -15.52 -29.07
CA GLU A 101 8.37 -14.61 -27.95
C GLU A 101 8.99 -15.45 -26.83
N THR A 102 10.26 -15.21 -26.58
CA THR A 102 10.96 -15.73 -25.43
C THR A 102 10.23 -15.22 -24.20
N VAL A 103 9.30 -16.02 -23.69
CA VAL A 103 8.53 -15.75 -22.47
C VAL A 103 9.53 -15.66 -21.33
N GLU A 104 9.92 -14.42 -21.00
CA GLU A 104 10.87 -14.13 -19.94
C GLU A 104 10.14 -14.34 -18.60
N GLU A 105 10.43 -15.45 -17.91
CA GLU A 105 9.74 -15.81 -16.68
C GLU A 105 9.85 -14.70 -15.63
N VAL A 106 8.72 -14.10 -15.27
CA VAL A 106 8.66 -13.00 -14.29
C VAL A 106 8.93 -13.51 -12.88
N ARG A 107 10.00 -12.97 -12.28
CA ARG A 107 10.31 -13.15 -10.85
C ARG A 107 9.16 -12.60 -9.99
N PRO A 108 8.75 -13.30 -8.91
CA PRO A 108 7.76 -12.77 -7.97
C PRO A 108 8.19 -11.39 -7.47
N MET A 109 7.21 -10.50 -7.29
CA MET A 109 7.42 -9.11 -6.91
C MET A 109 6.42 -8.75 -5.83
N ALA A 110 6.89 -8.15 -4.75
CA ALA A 110 6.04 -7.52 -3.76
C ALA A 110 6.21 -6.01 -3.86
N VAL A 111 5.09 -5.30 -3.82
CA VAL A 111 5.05 -3.84 -3.97
C VAL A 111 4.22 -3.27 -2.84
N GLU A 112 4.72 -2.20 -2.25
CA GLU A 112 3.98 -1.39 -1.28
C GLU A 112 3.55 -0.09 -1.94
N VAL A 113 2.26 0.25 -1.81
CA VAL A 113 1.69 1.48 -2.32
C VAL A 113 1.25 2.34 -1.15
N TRP A 114 1.82 3.54 -1.07
CA TRP A 114 1.60 4.51 -0.02
C TRP A 114 0.82 5.69 -0.59
N ALA A 115 -0.40 5.87 -0.11
CA ALA A 115 -1.19 7.06 -0.42
C ALA A 115 -0.81 8.16 0.56
N MET A 116 -0.27 9.26 0.02
CA MET A 116 0.18 10.41 0.79
C MET A 116 -0.96 11.42 0.95
N ASN A 117 -0.90 12.24 2.00
CA ASN A 117 -1.93 13.27 2.27
C ASN A 117 -1.97 14.41 1.24
N ASN A 118 -0.96 14.55 0.38
CA ASN A 118 -0.98 15.41 -0.81
C ASN A 118 -1.54 14.69 -2.05
N ARG A 119 -2.26 13.57 -1.86
CA ARG A 119 -2.89 12.74 -2.90
C ARG A 119 -1.93 11.96 -3.81
N TRP A 120 -0.62 12.13 -3.66
CA TRP A 120 0.37 11.36 -4.43
C TRP A 120 0.41 9.89 -3.99
N LEU A 121 0.70 9.01 -4.95
CA LEU A 121 1.00 7.60 -4.66
C LEU A 121 2.50 7.36 -4.73
N TRP A 122 3.04 6.75 -3.69
CA TRP A 122 4.41 6.25 -3.66
C TRP A 122 4.39 4.73 -3.77
N VAL A 123 5.08 4.18 -4.75
CA VAL A 123 5.10 2.76 -5.08
C VAL A 123 6.52 2.26 -4.84
N VAL A 124 6.69 1.33 -3.90
CA VAL A 124 8.00 0.85 -3.45
C VAL A 124 8.12 -0.63 -3.74
N GLU A 125 9.19 -1.03 -4.42
CA GLU A 125 9.54 -2.44 -4.58
C GLU A 125 10.09 -3.01 -3.27
N LEU A 126 9.51 -4.13 -2.82
CA LEU A 126 9.86 -4.77 -1.56
C LEU A 126 10.79 -5.97 -1.78
N ASP A 127 12.01 -5.86 -1.28
CA ASP A 127 12.79 -7.03 -0.88
C ASP A 127 12.24 -7.50 0.47
N GLN A 128 11.68 -8.71 0.54
CA GLN A 128 11.14 -9.26 1.80
C GLN A 128 12.17 -9.10 2.94
N PRO A 129 11.77 -8.70 4.16
CA PRO A 129 10.41 -8.72 4.72
C PRO A 129 9.73 -7.33 4.86
N GLY A 130 9.26 -6.72 3.78
CA GLY A 130 8.36 -5.54 3.83
C GLY A 130 8.98 -4.26 4.40
N LEU A 131 8.36 -3.11 4.17
CA LEU A 131 8.97 -1.82 4.55
C LEU A 131 8.82 -1.52 6.05
N ALA A 132 7.77 -2.04 6.69
CA ALA A 132 7.49 -1.82 8.12
C ALA A 132 8.58 -2.38 9.05
N HIS A 133 9.36 -3.37 8.61
CA HIS A 133 10.42 -3.99 9.41
C HIS A 133 11.79 -3.32 9.21
N ASP A 134 11.90 -2.33 8.31
CA ASP A 134 13.14 -1.62 8.03
C ASP A 134 13.03 -0.12 8.43
N PRO A 135 13.43 0.25 9.66
CA PRO A 135 13.33 1.62 10.14
C PRO A 135 14.22 2.59 9.35
N GLN A 136 15.29 2.11 8.70
CA GLN A 136 16.18 2.98 7.91
C GLN A 136 15.50 3.41 6.61
N ARG A 137 14.80 2.48 5.93
CA ARG A 137 14.02 2.81 4.73
C ARG A 137 12.85 3.76 5.05
N LEU A 138 12.16 3.56 6.17
CA LEU A 138 11.10 4.47 6.64
C LEU A 138 11.65 5.88 6.93
N THR A 139 12.81 5.96 7.61
CA THR A 139 13.48 7.23 7.90
C THR A 139 13.94 7.92 6.60
N LEU A 140 14.42 7.17 5.62
CA LEU A 140 14.78 7.71 4.31
C LEU A 140 13.55 8.26 3.57
N LEU A 141 12.45 7.50 3.50
CA LEU A 141 11.22 7.94 2.84
C LEU A 141 10.64 9.20 3.48
N SER A 142 10.58 9.25 4.81
CA SER A 142 10.14 10.46 5.51
C SER A 142 11.08 11.65 5.28
N ALA A 143 12.40 11.42 5.20
CA ALA A 143 13.35 12.48 4.85
C ALA A 143 13.17 12.97 3.41
N ILE A 144 12.90 12.07 2.45
CA ILE A 144 12.60 12.42 1.06
C ILE A 144 11.29 13.21 0.99
N ALA A 145 10.24 12.76 1.68
CA ALA A 145 8.94 13.42 1.70
C ALA A 145 9.06 14.85 2.23
N ARG A 146 9.78 15.02 3.34
CA ARG A 146 10.05 16.33 3.96
C ARG A 146 10.89 17.25 3.05
N ALA A 147 11.81 16.69 2.27
CA ALA A 147 12.63 17.47 1.36
C ALA A 147 11.87 17.87 0.07
N LEU A 148 10.96 17.02 -0.42
CA LEU A 148 10.09 17.34 -1.55
C LEU A 148 8.97 18.30 -1.16
N HIS A 149 8.50 18.24 0.08
CA HIS A 149 7.49 19.14 0.61
C HIS A 149 7.79 19.51 2.07
N PRO A 150 8.12 20.78 2.34
CA PRO A 150 8.47 21.20 3.70
C PRO A 150 7.27 21.25 4.65
N GLN A 151 6.03 21.19 4.16
CA GLN A 151 4.85 21.05 5.01
C GLN A 151 4.66 19.59 5.43
N ARG A 152 3.94 19.34 6.54
CA ARG A 152 3.75 17.98 7.09
C ARG A 152 3.02 17.06 6.12
N ILE A 153 3.79 16.32 5.33
CA ILE A 153 3.28 15.21 4.56
C ILE A 153 3.29 13.95 5.42
N GLY A 154 2.16 13.26 5.41
CA GLY A 154 1.91 12.02 6.13
C GLY A 154 1.37 10.95 5.21
N LEU A 155 1.48 9.71 5.67
CA LEU A 155 0.86 8.54 5.06
C LEU A 155 -0.62 8.50 5.47
N VAL A 156 -1.52 8.43 4.50
CA VAL A 156 -2.97 8.27 4.72
C VAL A 156 -3.34 6.79 4.70
N ALA A 157 -2.88 6.07 3.69
CA ALA A 157 -3.16 4.65 3.55
C ALA A 157 -1.98 3.88 2.97
N GLN A 158 -1.86 2.62 3.38
CA GLN A 158 -0.84 1.69 2.94
C GLN A 158 -1.51 0.46 2.34
N TYR A 159 -1.07 0.07 1.16
CA TYR A 159 -1.56 -1.10 0.46
C TYR A 159 -0.37 -1.96 0.02
N THR A 160 -0.58 -3.27 -0.02
CA THR A 160 0.44 -4.22 -0.47
C THR A 160 -0.11 -5.04 -1.62
N LEU A 161 0.66 -5.13 -2.69
CA LEU A 161 0.40 -6.01 -3.82
C LEU A 161 1.51 -7.06 -3.89
N SER A 162 1.13 -8.33 -3.87
CA SER A 162 2.02 -9.45 -4.16
C SER A 162 1.70 -10.01 -5.54
N TRP A 163 2.75 -10.16 -6.35
CA TRP A 163 2.70 -10.85 -7.63
C TRP A 163 3.55 -12.12 -7.59
N PRO A 164 3.06 -13.25 -8.09
CA PRO A 164 1.72 -13.48 -8.65
C PRO A 164 0.62 -13.39 -7.58
N VAL A 165 -0.59 -12.99 -7.99
CA VAL A 165 -1.74 -12.92 -7.10
C VAL A 165 -2.10 -14.34 -6.64
N GLU A 166 -2.18 -14.55 -5.32
CA GLU A 166 -2.51 -15.86 -4.77
C GLU A 166 -3.87 -16.35 -5.29
N GLY A 167 -3.90 -17.56 -5.85
CA GLY A 167 -5.12 -18.19 -6.36
C GLY A 167 -5.45 -17.87 -7.83
N VAL A 168 -4.70 -17.02 -8.51
CA VAL A 168 -4.82 -16.81 -9.97
C VAL A 168 -3.76 -17.68 -10.69
N PRO A 169 -4.16 -18.60 -11.57
CA PRO A 169 -3.21 -19.38 -12.35
C PRO A 169 -2.57 -18.48 -13.41
N VAL A 170 -1.42 -17.89 -13.08
CA VAL A 170 -0.62 -17.13 -14.05
C VAL A 170 0.09 -18.13 -14.96
N LEU A 171 -0.36 -18.22 -16.21
CA LEU A 171 0.22 -19.07 -17.25
C LEU A 171 1.57 -18.46 -17.68
N ARG A 172 2.64 -18.78 -16.95
CA ARG A 172 4.01 -18.27 -17.20
C ARG A 172 4.04 -16.73 -17.26
N GLY A 173 4.17 -16.11 -16.09
CA GLY A 173 4.09 -14.66 -15.92
C GLY A 173 4.92 -13.90 -16.95
N ASP A 174 4.20 -13.21 -17.83
CA ASP A 174 4.73 -12.22 -18.76
C ASP A 174 4.93 -10.89 -18.00
N GLN A 175 6.02 -10.17 -18.31
CA GLN A 175 6.24 -8.83 -17.76
C GLN A 175 5.08 -7.91 -18.10
N ARG A 176 4.45 -8.11 -19.26
CA ARG A 176 3.28 -7.34 -19.68
C ARG A 176 2.08 -7.58 -18.78
N GLU A 177 1.79 -8.81 -18.41
CA GLU A 177 0.71 -9.13 -17.47
C GLU A 177 0.95 -8.49 -16.10
N LEU A 178 2.19 -8.54 -15.60
CA LEU A 178 2.55 -7.87 -14.36
C LEU A 178 2.35 -6.35 -14.46
N ALA A 179 2.78 -5.74 -15.57
CA ALA A 179 2.61 -4.31 -15.80
C ALA A 179 1.12 -3.93 -15.88
N ASP A 180 0.31 -4.74 -16.56
CA ASP A 180 -1.14 -4.54 -16.70
C ASP A 180 -1.86 -4.73 -15.37
N ALA A 181 -1.50 -5.74 -14.58
CA ALA A 181 -2.02 -5.97 -13.24
C ALA A 181 -1.66 -4.83 -12.28
N LEU A 182 -0.41 -4.35 -12.31
CA LEU A 182 0.03 -3.23 -11.49
C LEU A 182 -0.66 -1.92 -11.89
N THR A 183 -0.82 -1.68 -13.19
CA THR A 183 -1.56 -0.53 -13.71
C THR A 183 -3.02 -0.58 -13.25
N ALA A 184 -3.69 -1.71 -13.45
CA ALA A 184 -5.07 -1.93 -13.03
C ALA A 184 -5.25 -1.76 -11.51
N TYR A 185 -4.27 -2.21 -10.72
CA TYR A 185 -4.28 -2.03 -9.27
C TYR A 185 -4.18 -0.54 -8.89
N LEU A 186 -3.24 0.21 -9.47
CA LEU A 186 -3.04 1.64 -9.18
C LEU A 186 -4.18 2.52 -9.71
N THR A 187 -4.87 2.10 -10.76
CA THR A 187 -6.09 2.76 -11.26
C THR A 187 -7.36 2.22 -10.61
N GLY A 188 -7.24 1.32 -9.65
CA GLY A 188 -8.37 0.67 -9.00
C GLY A 188 -9.22 1.62 -8.14
N PRO A 189 -10.44 1.20 -7.78
CA PRO A 189 -11.38 2.02 -7.02
C PRO A 189 -10.85 2.43 -5.64
N GLN A 190 -9.90 1.69 -5.06
CA GLN A 190 -9.29 2.06 -3.77
C GLN A 190 -8.49 3.38 -3.83
N PHE A 191 -8.03 3.78 -5.02
CA PHE A 191 -7.31 5.04 -5.25
C PHE A 191 -8.18 6.13 -5.87
N SER A 192 -9.42 5.80 -6.27
CA SER A 192 -10.39 6.76 -6.80
C SER A 192 -10.67 7.95 -5.87
N PRO A 193 -10.84 7.80 -4.53
CA PRO A 193 -11.11 8.97 -3.67
C PRO A 193 -9.94 9.96 -3.62
N PHE A 194 -8.73 9.50 -3.95
CA PHE A 194 -7.53 10.34 -3.92
C PHE A 194 -7.27 11.04 -5.26
N GLU A 195 -7.89 10.63 -6.38
CA GLU A 195 -7.49 10.93 -7.78
C GLU A 195 -6.01 11.40 -7.89
N PRO A 196 -5.04 10.47 -7.81
CA PRO A 196 -3.66 10.86 -7.62
C PRO A 196 -3.15 11.76 -8.76
N PRO A 197 -2.57 12.95 -8.47
CA PRO A 197 -2.02 13.84 -9.49
C PRO A 197 -0.75 13.25 -10.14
N GLY A 198 -0.09 12.30 -9.47
CA GLY A 198 1.09 11.62 -9.98
C GLY A 198 1.48 10.42 -9.12
N VAL A 199 2.37 9.60 -9.67
CA VAL A 199 2.92 8.41 -9.02
C VAL A 199 4.44 8.52 -8.95
N MET A 200 5.02 8.20 -7.79
CA MET A 200 6.45 8.07 -7.59
C MET A 200 6.79 6.59 -7.40
N ALA A 201 7.59 6.01 -8.30
CA ALA A 201 8.00 4.62 -8.26
C ALA A 201 9.46 4.48 -7.81
N PHE A 202 9.70 3.73 -6.72
CA PHE A 202 11.02 3.44 -6.18
C PHE A 202 11.42 2.00 -6.49
N GLY A 203 12.29 1.84 -7.48
CA GLY A 203 12.75 0.55 -7.96
C GLY A 203 12.96 0.61 -9.47
N GLU A 204 14.12 0.12 -9.92
CA GLU A 204 14.47 0.13 -11.35
C GLU A 204 13.44 -0.68 -12.17
N ARG A 205 12.99 -1.80 -11.62
CA ARG A 205 12.01 -2.67 -12.28
C ARG A 205 10.63 -2.02 -12.34
N LEU A 206 10.21 -1.34 -11.28
CA LEU A 206 8.96 -0.57 -11.28
C LEU A 206 8.97 0.55 -12.31
N GLY A 207 10.09 1.25 -12.48
CA GLY A 207 10.23 2.30 -13.49
C GLY A 207 10.07 1.81 -14.93
N ARG A 208 10.39 0.54 -15.21
CA ARG A 208 10.18 -0.08 -16.53
C ARG A 208 8.74 -0.55 -16.75
N LEU A 209 8.05 -0.92 -15.68
CA LEU A 209 6.67 -1.44 -15.72
C LEU A 209 5.63 -0.31 -15.70
N LEU A 210 5.95 0.80 -15.05
CA LEU A 210 5.05 1.95 -14.88
C LEU A 210 5.50 3.09 -15.80
N ASP A 211 4.66 3.38 -16.79
CA ASP A 211 4.84 4.52 -17.69
C ASP A 211 3.67 5.51 -17.56
N GLN A 212 3.94 6.78 -17.87
CA GLN A 212 2.94 7.85 -17.90
C GLN A 212 1.80 7.51 -18.86
N ASP A 213 2.10 6.94 -20.03
CA ASP A 213 1.10 6.56 -21.03
C ASP A 213 0.14 5.47 -20.51
N ARG A 214 0.64 4.56 -19.66
CA ARG A 214 -0.16 3.48 -19.06
C ARG A 214 -1.03 3.98 -17.91
N LEU A 215 -0.49 4.86 -17.07
CA LEU A 215 -1.21 5.37 -15.90
C LEU A 215 -2.11 6.58 -16.20
N GLY A 216 -1.97 7.18 -17.39
CA GLY A 216 -2.67 8.41 -17.80
C GLY A 216 -2.31 9.63 -16.96
N ARG A 217 -1.20 9.59 -16.23
CA ARG A 217 -0.77 10.62 -15.27
C ARG A 217 0.75 10.62 -15.11
N PRO A 218 1.36 11.73 -14.64
CA PRO A 218 2.80 11.81 -14.40
C PRO A 218 3.31 10.64 -13.55
N CYS A 219 4.27 9.90 -14.09
CA CYS A 219 4.98 8.83 -13.40
C CYS A 219 6.45 9.21 -13.28
N PHE A 220 6.96 9.23 -12.05
CA PHE A 220 8.37 9.51 -11.78
C PHE A 220 9.03 8.26 -11.22
N SER A 221 9.97 7.69 -11.98
CA SER A 221 10.77 6.57 -11.52
C SER A 221 12.04 7.04 -10.82
N GLY A 222 12.41 6.35 -9.74
CA GLY A 222 13.67 6.53 -9.02
C GLY A 222 14.33 5.19 -8.68
N PRO A 223 15.61 5.23 -8.26
CA PRO A 223 16.33 4.05 -7.79
C PRO A 223 15.64 3.40 -6.59
N SER A 224 16.00 2.13 -6.34
CA SER A 224 15.44 1.38 -5.20
C SER A 224 15.83 2.02 -3.85
N LEU A 225 15.05 1.79 -2.81
CA LEU A 225 15.39 2.31 -1.47
C LEU A 225 16.68 1.71 -0.92
N SER A 226 16.98 0.44 -1.24
CA SER A 226 18.23 -0.23 -0.89
C SER A 226 19.45 0.48 -1.49
N GLU A 227 19.34 0.84 -2.77
CA GLU A 227 20.38 1.55 -3.50
C GLU A 227 20.53 2.99 -3.01
N LEU A 228 19.41 3.68 -2.74
CA LEU A 228 19.45 5.00 -2.13
C LEU A 228 20.09 4.99 -0.74
N LEU A 229 19.94 3.93 0.06
CA LEU A 229 20.62 3.83 1.35
C LEU A 229 22.13 3.62 1.20
N SER A 230 22.54 2.86 0.20
CA SER A 230 23.93 2.41 0.03
C SER A 230 24.79 3.36 -0.82
N SER A 231 24.20 4.07 -1.78
CA SER A 231 24.91 4.91 -2.75
C SER A 231 24.58 6.40 -2.59
N PRO A 232 25.57 7.27 -2.32
CA PRO A 232 25.36 8.72 -2.33
C PRO A 232 25.07 9.25 -3.74
N ASP A 233 25.61 8.61 -4.78
CA ASP A 233 25.40 9.02 -6.17
C ASP A 233 23.94 8.81 -6.59
N ALA A 234 23.31 7.72 -6.15
CA ALA A 234 21.89 7.46 -6.37
C ALA A 234 21.00 8.54 -5.74
N LYS A 235 21.37 9.04 -4.54
CA LYS A 235 20.67 10.17 -3.92
C LYS A 235 20.84 11.44 -4.74
N ALA A 236 22.05 11.74 -5.21
CA ALA A 236 22.31 12.91 -6.03
C ALA A 236 21.50 12.90 -7.33
N GLN A 237 21.44 11.74 -8.00
CA GLN A 237 20.62 11.55 -9.20
C GLN A 237 19.12 11.74 -8.92
N LEU A 238 18.61 11.17 -7.82
CA LEU A 238 17.23 11.37 -7.39
C LEU A 238 16.93 12.86 -7.20
N TRP A 239 17.82 13.62 -6.54
CA TRP A 239 17.61 15.06 -6.32
C TRP A 239 17.69 15.88 -7.59
N GLN A 240 18.60 15.52 -8.50
CA GLN A 240 18.70 16.18 -9.80
C GLN A 240 17.43 15.95 -10.62
N HIS A 241 16.91 14.72 -10.64
CA HIS A 241 15.64 14.41 -11.30
C HIS A 241 14.47 15.11 -10.58
N ALA A 242 14.52 15.19 -9.25
CA ALA A 242 13.49 15.85 -8.47
C ALA A 242 13.35 17.33 -8.82
N GLN A 243 14.47 18.03 -9.05
CA GLN A 243 14.49 19.44 -9.43
C GLN A 243 13.97 19.71 -10.85
N GLN A 244 13.91 18.69 -11.72
CA GLN A 244 13.47 18.85 -13.12
C GLN A 244 11.95 18.90 -13.29
N GLY A 245 11.17 18.74 -12.21
CA GLY A 245 9.72 18.91 -12.27
C GLY A 245 8.96 18.16 -11.18
N LEU A 246 9.54 17.11 -10.59
CA LEU A 246 8.90 16.36 -9.50
C LEU A 246 8.61 17.28 -8.31
N SER A 247 9.58 18.10 -7.86
CA SER A 247 9.39 18.97 -6.71
C SER A 247 8.28 19.99 -6.94
N ALA A 248 8.23 20.59 -8.14
CA ALA A 248 7.19 21.53 -8.53
C ALA A 248 5.82 20.85 -8.61
N ALA A 249 5.73 19.69 -9.25
CA ALA A 249 4.48 18.93 -9.35
C ALA A 249 4.00 18.43 -7.99
N PHE A 250 4.92 17.97 -7.14
CA PHE A 250 4.62 17.46 -5.80
C PHE A 250 4.17 18.58 -4.85
N ALA A 251 4.78 19.77 -4.95
CA ALA A 251 4.44 20.94 -4.13
C ALA A 251 3.25 21.75 -4.65
N ALA A 252 2.84 21.58 -5.90
CA ALA A 252 1.65 22.23 -6.44
C ALA A 252 0.33 21.67 -5.85
N ASN A 253 0.38 20.51 -5.19
CA ASN A 253 -0.80 19.86 -4.65
C ASN A 253 -1.03 20.21 -3.19
N GLU A 254 -2.25 20.61 -2.84
CA GLU A 254 -2.61 20.93 -1.48
C GLU A 254 -2.63 19.68 -0.58
N VAL A 255 -2.15 19.86 0.64
CA VAL A 255 -2.18 18.81 1.67
C VAL A 255 -3.60 18.72 2.20
N VAL A 256 -4.27 17.60 1.95
CA VAL A 256 -5.56 17.30 2.54
C VAL A 256 -5.31 16.86 3.97
N MET A 257 -5.64 17.73 4.93
CA MET A 257 -5.73 17.36 6.32
C MET A 257 -7.08 16.64 6.46
N GLU A 258 -7.08 15.30 6.56
CA GLU A 258 -8.27 14.59 7.04
C GLU A 258 -8.64 15.17 8.41
N ALA A 259 -9.86 15.71 8.49
CA ALA A 259 -10.42 16.39 9.66
C ALA A 259 -11.00 15.39 10.67
#